data_AF-A0A947WFX6-F1
#
_entry.id   AF-A0A947WFX6-F1
#
_cell.length_a   1.000
_cell.length_b   1.000
_cell.length_c   1.000
_cell.angle_alpha   90.00
_cell.angle_beta   90.00
_cell.angle_gamma   90.00
#
_symmetry.space_group_name_H-M   'P 1'
#
loop_
_entity.id
_entity.type
_entity.pdbx_description
1 polymer ?
#
loop_
_entity_poly.entity_id
_entity_poly.type
_entity_poly.pdbx_seq_one_letter_code
_entity_poly.pdbx_strand_id
1 'polypeptide(L)'
;MLTRVTQNQIASLIYQHTHSNLGRMSELQEMASTGRRVNSYADDPQAVGLMQRYELLIEENNQYLSNIDRARTMVLQTDVALLDLVELVRDARQVVQRELNASASDLTNRIGAAEINAMIEHALAIMNQSLEGNSVFAGYRTDLQAFVESGDEIIYQGDLGVMNAQIGPNTNMAVNIPGSELMGSNVSSLYGYADLAPRLTLADALSGIGYGAGWQPGIINWTDSVGVPLEVDLSGAGTVSDVIDILNAAGLNAAISADGSGLTVTDPGGGPLTISDPAGGDTALSLGLVGTSAEGSIVGSDIRVSPDWTVNLTEIESLVGSLPLGSLELSIDGTAISIDLSGAVTLNDLKNDFEAAVAAAGLPPLTMELGGNT
;
A
#
# COMPACT_ATOMS: atom_id res chain seq x y z
N MET A 1 45.01 80.15 -49.20
CA MET A 1 45.40 79.10 -50.17
C MET A 1 44.26 78.11 -50.25
N LEU A 2 43.49 78.12 -51.34
CA LEU A 2 42.41 77.16 -51.59
C LEU A 2 43.02 75.97 -52.35
N THR A 3 43.08 74.82 -51.70
CA THR A 3 43.55 73.56 -52.27
C THR A 3 42.60 73.14 -53.40
N ARG A 4 43.12 72.92 -54.62
CA ARG A 4 42.32 72.38 -55.74
C ARG A 4 41.86 70.98 -55.38
N VAL A 5 40.59 70.84 -55.04
CA VAL A 5 39.92 69.54 -54.96
C VAL A 5 39.91 68.97 -56.38
N THR A 6 40.54 67.81 -56.57
CA THR A 6 40.58 67.14 -57.88
C THR A 6 39.24 66.46 -58.16
N GLN A 7 38.77 66.45 -59.42
CA GLN A 7 37.52 65.79 -59.84
C GLN A 7 37.44 64.33 -59.34
N ASN A 8 38.59 63.65 -59.27
CA ASN A 8 38.72 62.28 -58.77
C ASN A 8 38.49 62.16 -57.25
N GLN A 9 38.88 63.17 -56.46
CA GLN A 9 38.59 63.19 -55.02
C GLN A 9 37.09 63.37 -54.76
N ILE A 10 36.43 64.28 -55.50
CA ILE A 10 34.97 64.48 -55.43
C ILE A 10 34.23 63.20 -55.84
N ALA A 11 34.63 62.59 -56.95
CA ALA A 11 34.05 61.33 -57.40
C ALA A 11 34.23 60.22 -56.35
N SER A 12 35.43 60.06 -55.78
CA SER A 12 35.71 59.05 -54.74
C SER A 12 34.88 59.25 -53.47
N LEU A 13 34.68 60.50 -53.03
CA LEU A 13 33.85 60.86 -51.89
C LEU A 13 32.38 60.54 -52.17
N ILE A 14 31.87 60.88 -53.37
CA ILE A 14 30.50 60.53 -53.77
C ILE A 14 30.31 59.03 -53.77
N TYR A 15 31.23 58.25 -54.35
CA TYR A 15 31.15 56.78 -54.33
C TYR A 15 31.13 56.22 -52.91
N GLN A 16 32.00 56.72 -52.02
CA GLN A 16 32.02 56.33 -50.60
C GLN A 16 30.70 56.66 -49.88
N HIS A 17 30.16 57.87 -50.08
CA HIS A 17 28.87 58.26 -49.49
C HIS A 17 27.69 57.46 -50.04
N THR A 18 27.68 57.20 -51.35
CA THR A 18 26.61 56.43 -51.99
C THR A 18 26.63 54.98 -51.50
N HIS A 19 27.82 54.40 -51.36
CA HIS A 19 27.98 53.05 -50.82
C HIS A 19 27.57 52.97 -49.34
N SER A 20 27.96 53.96 -48.53
CA SER A 20 27.52 54.05 -47.12
C SER A 20 26.00 54.23 -46.99
N ASN A 21 25.39 55.07 -47.83
CA ASN A 21 23.94 55.26 -47.86
C ASN A 21 23.19 53.99 -48.28
N LEU A 22 23.71 53.26 -49.26
CA LEU A 22 23.12 51.99 -49.69
C LEU A 22 23.20 50.94 -48.57
N GLY A 23 24.31 50.88 -47.84
CA GLY A 23 24.46 50.02 -46.65
C GLY A 23 23.43 50.33 -45.57
N ARG A 24 23.29 51.62 -45.20
CA ARG A 24 22.29 52.06 -44.21
C ARG A 24 20.85 51.80 -44.68
N MET A 25 20.57 51.96 -45.96
CA MET A 25 19.25 51.65 -46.52
C MET A 25 18.96 50.15 -46.42
N SER A 26 19.92 49.29 -46.72
CA SER A 26 19.78 47.83 -46.59
C SER A 26 19.51 47.43 -45.14
N GLU A 27 20.25 47.99 -44.19
CA GLU A 27 20.08 47.75 -42.76
C GLU A 27 18.70 48.19 -42.26
N LEU A 28 18.24 49.39 -42.65
CA LEU A 28 16.90 49.88 -42.31
C LEU A 28 15.79 49.04 -42.95
N GLN A 29 15.98 48.54 -44.17
CA GLN A 29 15.04 47.62 -44.81
C GLN A 29 14.96 46.29 -44.07
N GLU A 30 16.09 45.79 -43.56
CA GLU A 30 16.15 44.57 -42.74
C GLU A 30 15.50 44.76 -41.37
N MET A 31 15.75 45.89 -40.69
CA MET A 31 15.04 46.23 -39.45
C MET A 31 13.54 46.39 -39.67
N ALA A 32 13.13 46.97 -40.79
CA ALA A 32 11.72 47.14 -41.14
C ALA A 32 11.02 45.81 -41.48
N SER A 33 11.73 44.85 -42.08
CA SER A 33 11.16 43.54 -42.41
C SER A 33 11.10 42.60 -41.20
N THR A 34 12.11 42.63 -40.34
CA THR A 34 12.20 41.79 -39.13
C THR A 34 11.47 42.38 -37.93
N GLY A 35 11.26 43.70 -37.92
CA GLY A 35 10.76 44.43 -36.76
C GLY A 35 11.75 44.49 -35.60
N ARG A 36 13.01 44.07 -35.80
CA ARG A 36 14.05 43.99 -34.77
C ARG A 36 15.18 44.97 -35.07
N ARG A 37 15.69 45.62 -34.03
CA ARG A 37 16.87 46.49 -34.12
C ARG A 37 18.18 45.71 -34.28
N VAL A 38 18.22 44.48 -33.77
CA VAL A 38 19.41 43.63 -33.71
C VAL A 38 19.03 42.27 -34.29
N ASN A 39 19.68 41.86 -35.38
CA ASN A 39 19.39 40.61 -36.08
C ASN A 39 20.56 39.62 -36.02
N SER A 40 21.79 40.14 -35.90
CA SER A 40 23.01 39.34 -35.82
C SER A 40 23.88 39.74 -34.63
N TYR A 41 24.78 38.83 -34.23
CA TYR A 41 25.82 39.10 -33.23
C TYR A 41 26.77 40.23 -33.64
N ALA A 42 26.91 40.46 -34.95
CA ALA A 42 27.77 41.51 -35.50
C ALA A 42 27.20 42.93 -35.31
N ASP A 43 25.89 43.08 -35.13
CA ASP A 43 25.23 44.40 -35.07
C ASP A 43 25.46 45.09 -33.72
N ASP A 44 25.28 44.35 -32.61
CA ASP A 44 25.46 44.85 -31.25
C ASP A 44 25.71 43.68 -30.26
N PRO A 45 26.98 43.28 -30.01
CA PRO A 45 27.29 42.14 -29.15
C PRO A 45 26.87 42.36 -27.69
N GLN A 46 26.75 43.61 -27.22
CA GLN A 46 26.27 43.92 -25.87
C GLN A 46 24.77 43.71 -25.75
N ALA A 47 24.00 44.20 -26.72
CA ALA A 47 22.55 43.97 -26.76
C ALA A 47 22.23 42.48 -26.92
N VAL A 48 22.97 41.74 -27.75
CA VAL A 48 22.77 40.29 -27.90
C VAL A 48 23.04 39.54 -26.59
N GLY A 49 24.10 39.90 -25.85
CA GLY A 49 24.35 39.32 -24.53
C GLY A 49 23.20 39.55 -23.54
N LEU A 50 22.60 40.73 -23.54
CA LEU A 50 21.41 41.02 -22.71
C LEU A 50 20.17 40.27 -23.17
N MET A 51 19.93 40.17 -24.49
CA MET A 51 18.81 39.41 -25.05
C MET A 51 18.90 37.93 -24.66
N GLN A 52 20.06 37.30 -24.80
CA GLN A 52 20.25 35.90 -24.38
C GLN A 52 19.97 35.70 -22.89
N ARG A 53 20.40 36.63 -22.04
CA ARG A 53 20.07 36.56 -20.60
C ARG A 53 18.56 36.62 -20.39
N TYR A 54 17.86 37.55 -21.05
CA TYR A 54 16.40 37.64 -20.93
C TYR A 54 15.69 36.40 -21.50
N GLU A 55 16.16 35.84 -22.61
CA GLU A 55 15.63 34.59 -23.17
C GLU A 55 15.76 33.43 -22.18
N LEU A 56 16.93 33.28 -21.54
CA LEU A 56 17.13 32.28 -20.48
C LEU A 56 16.18 32.50 -19.31
N LEU A 57 16.00 33.75 -18.85
CA LEU A 57 15.03 34.07 -17.80
C LEU A 57 13.59 33.75 -18.21
N ILE A 58 13.22 34.00 -19.47
CA ILE A 58 11.87 33.68 -19.99
C ILE A 58 11.66 32.17 -19.99
N GLU A 59 12.63 31.39 -20.48
CA GLU A 59 12.54 29.93 -20.52
C GLU A 59 12.45 29.33 -19.11
N GLU A 60 13.24 29.84 -18.17
CA GLU A 60 13.18 29.44 -16.77
C GLU A 60 11.80 29.74 -16.16
N ASN A 61 11.23 30.93 -16.42
CA ASN A 61 9.88 31.27 -15.98
C ASN A 61 8.81 30.40 -16.63
N ASN A 62 8.94 30.04 -17.91
CA ASN A 62 8.02 29.13 -18.58
C ASN A 62 8.05 27.74 -17.93
N GLN A 63 9.24 27.26 -17.53
CA GLN A 63 9.37 26.02 -16.77
C GLN A 63 8.67 26.11 -15.40
N TYR A 64 8.82 27.22 -14.68
CA TYR A 64 8.09 27.44 -13.43
C TYR A 64 6.57 27.44 -13.63
N LEU A 65 6.07 28.10 -14.67
CA LEU A 65 4.63 28.08 -15.00
C LEU A 65 4.14 26.67 -15.29
N SER A 66 4.89 25.87 -16.06
CA SER A 66 4.54 24.47 -16.33
C SER A 66 4.53 23.61 -15.06
N ASN A 67 5.50 23.82 -14.16
CA ASN A 67 5.54 23.13 -12.87
C ASN A 67 4.35 23.54 -11.98
N ILE A 68 4.00 24.84 -11.96
CA ILE A 68 2.85 25.37 -11.21
C ILE A 68 1.54 24.77 -11.72
N ASP A 69 1.37 24.67 -13.04
CA ASP A 69 0.16 24.09 -13.62
C ASP A 69 0.01 22.60 -13.25
N ARG A 70 1.10 21.83 -13.30
CA ARG A 70 1.11 20.42 -12.85
C ARG A 70 0.83 20.29 -11.36
N ALA A 71 1.49 21.11 -10.55
CA ALA A 71 1.28 21.17 -9.11
C ALA A 71 -0.18 21.48 -8.77
N ARG A 72 -0.76 22.45 -9.48
CA ARG A 72 -2.16 22.86 -9.29
C ARG A 72 -3.12 21.72 -9.60
N THR A 73 -2.92 21.00 -10.69
CA THR A 73 -3.76 19.82 -11.03
C THR A 73 -3.70 18.77 -9.93
N MET A 74 -2.50 18.43 -9.46
CA MET A 74 -2.32 17.44 -8.39
C MET A 74 -3.00 17.87 -7.09
N VAL A 75 -2.81 19.12 -6.66
CA VAL A 75 -3.42 19.66 -5.43
C VAL A 75 -4.93 19.73 -5.55
N LEU A 76 -5.48 20.16 -6.68
CA LEU A 76 -6.93 20.22 -6.89
C LEU A 76 -7.58 18.83 -6.85
N GLN A 77 -6.93 17.83 -7.44
CA GLN A 77 -7.44 16.46 -7.40
C GLN A 77 -7.38 15.88 -5.98
N THR A 78 -6.29 16.16 -5.26
CA THR A 78 -6.15 15.79 -3.85
C THR A 78 -7.25 16.45 -3.01
N ASP A 79 -7.52 17.74 -3.21
CA ASP A 79 -8.55 18.49 -2.47
C ASP A 79 -9.96 17.92 -2.70
N VAL A 80 -10.32 17.62 -3.95
CA VAL A 80 -11.62 16.98 -4.26
C VAL A 80 -11.74 15.63 -3.58
N ALA A 81 -10.72 14.78 -3.68
CA ALA A 81 -10.73 13.47 -3.03
C ALA A 81 -10.85 13.58 -1.49
N LEU A 82 -10.19 14.55 -0.86
CA LEU A 82 -10.30 14.78 0.58
C LEU A 82 -11.68 15.30 0.99
N LEU A 83 -12.29 16.18 0.19
CA LEU A 83 -13.66 16.63 0.44
C LEU A 83 -14.66 15.48 0.41
N ASP A 84 -14.54 14.61 -0.59
CA ASP A 84 -15.40 13.43 -0.75
C ASP A 84 -15.21 12.46 0.45
N LEU A 85 -13.97 12.22 0.88
CA LEU A 85 -13.69 11.40 2.07
C LEU A 85 -14.27 12.01 3.36
N VAL A 86 -14.17 13.33 3.53
CA VAL A 86 -14.73 14.03 4.70
C VAL A 86 -16.26 13.93 4.72
N GLU A 87 -16.92 14.05 3.57
CA GLU A 87 -18.37 13.86 3.46
C GLU A 87 -18.76 12.42 3.81
N LEU A 88 -18.05 11.43 3.28
CA LEU A 88 -18.30 10.03 3.56
C LEU A 88 -18.16 9.69 5.05
N VAL A 89 -17.16 10.23 5.74
CA VAL A 89 -16.98 10.03 7.19
C VAL A 89 -18.12 10.69 7.98
N ARG A 90 -18.64 11.84 7.53
CA ARG A 90 -19.81 12.48 8.16
C ARG A 90 -21.06 11.62 8.01
N ASP A 91 -21.27 11.05 6.84
CA ASP A 91 -22.40 10.16 6.55
C ASP A 91 -22.30 8.87 7.36
N ALA A 92 -21.13 8.24 7.41
CA ALA A 92 -20.87 7.06 8.24
C ALA A 92 -21.19 7.35 9.72
N ARG A 93 -20.78 8.52 10.24
CA ARG A 93 -21.10 8.95 11.60
C ARG A 93 -22.60 9.13 11.82
N GLN A 94 -23.35 9.55 10.80
CA GLN A 94 -24.81 9.66 10.87
C GLN A 94 -25.47 8.27 10.93
N VAL A 95 -24.97 7.31 10.15
CA VAL A 95 -25.42 5.90 10.21
C VAL A 95 -25.18 5.33 11.60
N VAL A 96 -23.96 5.47 12.14
CA VAL A 96 -23.63 4.97 13.49
C VAL A 96 -24.53 5.62 14.55
N GLN A 97 -24.74 6.94 14.51
CA GLN A 97 -25.63 7.63 15.45
C GLN A 97 -27.09 7.16 15.36
N ARG A 98 -27.55 6.79 14.16
CA ARG A 98 -28.89 6.24 13.95
C ARG A 98 -29.04 4.90 14.68
N GLU A 99 -28.05 4.02 14.56
CA GLU A 99 -28.03 2.68 15.18
C GLU A 99 -27.78 2.70 16.70
N LEU A 100 -27.10 3.73 17.22
CA LEU A 100 -26.88 3.88 18.67
C LEU A 100 -28.15 4.29 19.46
N ASN A 101 -29.25 4.62 18.80
CA ASN A 101 -30.50 4.97 19.49
C ASN A 101 -31.20 3.72 20.07
N ALA A 102 -31.81 3.86 21.25
CA ALA A 102 -32.38 2.76 22.06
C ALA A 102 -33.53 1.95 21.41
N SER A 103 -33.95 2.28 20.19
CA SER A 103 -34.97 1.58 19.40
C SER A 103 -34.42 0.82 18.18
N ALA A 104 -33.09 0.71 18.04
CA ALA A 104 -32.46 -0.10 16.99
C ALA A 104 -32.65 -1.60 17.27
N SER A 105 -32.98 -2.35 16.22
CA SER A 105 -33.12 -3.82 16.26
C SER A 105 -31.91 -4.48 15.60
N ASP A 106 -31.67 -5.77 15.87
CA ASP A 106 -30.59 -6.54 15.19
C ASP A 106 -30.68 -6.46 13.66
N LEU A 107 -31.90 -6.38 13.12
CA LEU A 107 -32.11 -6.19 11.68
C LEU A 107 -31.64 -4.81 11.21
N THR A 108 -31.89 -3.76 11.99
CA THR A 108 -31.48 -2.39 11.67
C THR A 108 -29.95 -2.26 11.75
N ASN A 109 -29.33 -2.82 12.79
CA ASN A 109 -27.87 -2.87 12.95
C ASN A 109 -27.17 -3.56 11.76
N ARG A 110 -27.72 -4.68 11.28
CA ARG A 110 -27.18 -5.38 10.09
C ARG A 110 -27.27 -4.55 8.81
N ILE A 111 -28.35 -3.78 8.65
CA ILE A 111 -28.52 -2.87 7.50
C ILE A 111 -27.54 -1.70 7.60
N GLY A 112 -27.38 -1.10 8.79
CA GLY A 112 -26.40 -0.05 9.02
C GLY A 112 -24.95 -0.51 8.81
N ALA A 113 -24.61 -1.74 9.22
CA ALA A 113 -23.30 -2.33 8.95
C ALA A 113 -23.03 -2.49 7.45
N ALA A 114 -24.01 -2.96 6.67
CA ALA A 114 -23.87 -3.06 5.22
C ALA A 114 -23.72 -1.68 4.55
N GLU A 115 -24.40 -0.66 5.07
CA GLU A 115 -24.29 0.73 4.60
C GLU A 115 -22.88 1.29 4.85
N ILE A 116 -22.31 1.02 6.04
CA ILE A 116 -20.93 1.40 6.38
C ILE A 116 -19.92 0.65 5.51
N ASN A 117 -20.11 -0.64 5.25
CA ASN A 117 -19.20 -1.39 4.37
C ASN A 117 -19.18 -0.82 2.95
N ALA A 118 -20.35 -0.46 2.39
CA ALA A 118 -20.42 0.22 1.10
C ALA A 118 -19.72 1.59 1.11
N MET A 119 -19.77 2.31 2.24
CA MET A 119 -19.01 3.56 2.41
C MET A 119 -17.50 3.29 2.48
N ILE A 120 -17.04 2.22 3.13
CA ILE A 120 -15.62 1.84 3.19
C ILE A 120 -15.09 1.52 1.78
N GLU A 121 -15.83 0.72 0.99
CA GLU A 121 -15.50 0.43 -0.41
C GLU A 121 -15.40 1.72 -1.25
N HIS A 122 -16.31 2.68 -1.02
CA HIS A 122 -16.28 3.96 -1.70
C HIS A 122 -15.08 4.83 -1.28
N ALA A 123 -14.73 4.86 0.00
CA ALA A 123 -13.52 5.51 0.47
C ALA A 123 -12.27 4.91 -0.17
N LEU A 124 -12.19 3.57 -0.25
CA LEU A 124 -11.07 2.89 -0.90
C LEU A 124 -10.96 3.30 -2.38
N ALA A 125 -12.08 3.38 -3.10
CA ALA A 125 -12.09 3.83 -4.49
C ALA A 125 -11.56 5.26 -4.66
N ILE A 126 -11.92 6.17 -3.74
CA ILE A 126 -11.41 7.55 -3.73
C ILE A 126 -9.90 7.56 -3.41
N MET A 127 -9.48 6.80 -2.41
CA MET A 127 -8.08 6.71 -1.99
C MET A 127 -7.16 6.05 -3.03
N ASN A 128 -7.73 5.26 -3.96
CA ASN A 128 -7.01 4.64 -5.07
C ASN A 128 -7.13 5.40 -6.41
N GLN A 129 -7.62 6.64 -6.40
CA GLN A 129 -7.71 7.43 -7.62
C GLN A 129 -6.33 7.66 -8.26
N SER A 130 -6.29 7.57 -9.60
CA SER A 130 -5.09 7.83 -10.40
C SER A 130 -5.23 9.10 -11.23
N LEU A 131 -4.12 9.80 -11.43
CA LEU A 131 -3.94 10.93 -12.34
C LEU A 131 -2.93 10.53 -13.41
N GLU A 132 -3.35 10.51 -14.68
CA GLU A 132 -2.47 10.11 -15.80
C GLU A 132 -1.80 8.73 -15.61
N GLY A 133 -2.46 7.81 -14.89
CA GLY A 133 -1.95 6.48 -14.56
C GLY A 133 -1.14 6.40 -13.26
N ASN A 134 -0.90 7.53 -12.60
CA ASN A 134 -0.15 7.63 -11.34
C ASN A 134 -1.09 7.77 -10.15
N SER A 135 -0.93 6.94 -9.12
CA SER A 135 -1.74 7.05 -7.90
C SER A 135 -1.42 8.33 -7.11
N VAL A 136 -2.48 9.08 -6.76
CA VAL A 136 -2.37 10.41 -6.13
C VAL A 136 -1.81 10.32 -4.69
N PHE A 137 -2.17 9.26 -3.96
CA PHE A 137 -1.85 9.06 -2.55
C PHE A 137 -0.68 8.10 -2.29
N ALA A 138 0.01 7.60 -3.32
CA ALA A 138 1.05 6.57 -3.17
C ALA A 138 2.46 7.10 -2.83
N GLY A 139 2.63 8.41 -2.64
CA GLY A 139 3.96 9.01 -2.43
C GLY A 139 4.78 8.99 -3.72
N TYR A 140 6.06 8.59 -3.69
CA TYR A 140 6.88 8.41 -4.90
C TYR A 140 6.57 7.12 -5.67
N ARG A 141 5.88 6.15 -5.06
CA ARG A 141 5.47 4.88 -5.68
C ARG A 141 4.20 5.04 -6.50
N THR A 142 4.22 5.89 -7.51
CA THR A 142 3.03 6.23 -8.30
C THR A 142 2.52 5.12 -9.21
N ASP A 143 3.35 4.13 -9.54
CA ASP A 143 3.05 3.04 -10.48
C ASP A 143 2.17 1.92 -9.90
N LEU A 144 1.90 1.95 -8.59
CA LEU A 144 1.14 0.93 -7.86
C LEU A 144 -0.10 1.56 -7.22
N GLN A 145 -1.12 0.73 -6.97
CA GLN A 145 -2.27 1.15 -6.18
C GLN A 145 -1.82 1.53 -4.76
N ALA A 146 -2.34 2.65 -4.25
CA ALA A 146 -1.95 3.17 -2.94
C ALA A 146 -2.48 2.29 -1.80
N PHE A 147 -3.70 1.77 -1.95
CA PHE A 147 -4.41 0.96 -0.96
C PHE A 147 -4.91 -0.32 -1.59
N VAL A 148 -4.75 -1.44 -0.90
CA VAL A 148 -5.25 -2.75 -1.35
C VAL A 148 -6.00 -3.40 -0.21
N GLU A 149 -7.19 -3.93 -0.51
CA GLU A 149 -7.95 -4.75 0.44
C GLU A 149 -7.32 -6.14 0.54
N SER A 150 -7.08 -6.59 1.77
CA SER A 150 -6.63 -7.94 2.08
C SER A 150 -7.50 -8.47 3.22
N GLY A 151 -8.54 -9.22 2.88
CA GLY A 151 -9.56 -9.62 3.85
C GLY A 151 -10.38 -8.40 4.31
N ASP A 152 -10.53 -8.23 5.63
CA ASP A 152 -11.23 -7.09 6.25
C ASP A 152 -10.30 -5.89 6.52
N GLU A 153 -9.02 -5.94 6.10
CA GLU A 153 -8.04 -4.87 6.32
C GLU A 153 -7.67 -4.14 5.02
N ILE A 154 -7.44 -2.83 5.14
CA ILE A 154 -6.96 -1.97 4.06
C ILE A 154 -5.46 -1.71 4.27
N ILE A 155 -4.64 -2.24 3.35
CA ILE A 155 -3.18 -2.13 3.40
C ILE A 155 -2.71 -0.96 2.53
N TYR A 156 -1.95 -0.03 3.11
CA TYR A 156 -1.24 1.00 2.35
C TYR A 156 0.07 0.46 1.77
N GLN A 157 0.21 0.51 0.44
CA GLN A 157 1.41 0.04 -0.29
C GLN A 157 2.31 1.18 -0.81
N GLY A 158 1.90 2.43 -0.60
CA GLY A 158 2.67 3.63 -0.96
C GLY A 158 3.83 3.90 0.00
N ASP A 159 4.54 5.01 -0.25
CA ASP A 159 5.63 5.47 0.62
C ASP A 159 5.35 6.85 1.26
N LEU A 160 6.25 7.30 2.13
CA LEU A 160 6.18 8.60 2.83
C LEU A 160 6.69 9.78 1.99
N GLY A 161 6.83 9.59 0.67
CA GLY A 161 7.49 10.53 -0.23
C GLY A 161 6.69 11.80 -0.48
N VAL A 162 7.34 12.95 -0.26
CA VAL A 162 6.77 14.27 -0.56
C VAL A 162 7.36 14.79 -1.88
N MET A 163 6.52 14.88 -2.90
CA MET A 163 6.81 15.50 -4.18
C MET A 163 6.89 17.02 -4.02
N ASN A 164 8.00 17.59 -4.48
CA ASN A 164 8.22 19.04 -4.46
C ASN A 164 8.22 19.59 -5.88
N ALA A 165 7.44 20.64 -6.13
CA ALA A 165 7.48 21.41 -7.36
C ALA A 165 8.24 22.71 -7.16
N GLN A 166 9.19 22.99 -8.05
CA GLN A 166 9.87 24.27 -8.09
C GLN A 166 8.99 25.29 -8.80
N ILE A 167 8.50 26.28 -8.06
CA ILE A 167 7.56 27.32 -8.53
C ILE A 167 8.22 28.69 -8.71
N GLY A 168 9.52 28.77 -8.46
CA GLY A 168 10.31 29.97 -8.63
C GLY A 168 11.79 29.78 -8.28
N PRO A 169 12.59 30.85 -8.35
CA PRO A 169 14.00 30.80 -8.03
C PRO A 169 14.22 30.39 -6.56
N ASN A 170 14.76 29.19 -6.33
CA ASN A 170 14.96 28.60 -5.01
C ASN A 170 13.69 28.42 -4.17
N THR A 171 12.50 28.38 -4.81
CA THR A 171 11.22 28.18 -4.13
C THR A 171 10.64 26.83 -4.53
N ASN A 172 10.62 25.90 -3.58
CA ASN A 172 9.99 24.59 -3.72
C ASN A 172 8.76 24.50 -2.83
N MET A 173 7.72 23.84 -3.31
CA MET A 173 6.47 23.62 -2.58
C MET A 173 6.08 22.14 -2.68
N ALA A 174 5.64 21.56 -1.56
CA ALA A 174 5.06 20.22 -1.55
C ALA A 174 3.73 20.21 -2.32
N VAL A 175 3.52 19.20 -3.16
CA VAL A 175 2.34 19.14 -4.06
C VAL A 175 1.49 17.89 -3.90
N ASN A 176 1.93 16.93 -3.08
CA ASN A 176 1.17 15.73 -2.74
C ASN A 176 1.05 15.59 -1.23
N ILE A 177 0.07 14.80 -0.81
CA ILE A 177 -0.09 14.33 0.56
C ILE A 177 -0.11 12.80 0.46
N PRO A 178 0.89 12.08 1.00
CA PRO A 178 0.89 10.62 0.95
C PRO A 178 -0.24 10.05 1.81
N GLY A 179 -0.80 8.91 1.39
CA GLY A 179 -1.91 8.24 2.08
C GLY A 179 -1.61 7.87 3.54
N SER A 180 -0.34 7.67 3.87
CA SER A 180 0.17 7.52 5.24
C SER A 180 -0.16 8.73 6.14
N GLU A 181 -0.15 9.95 5.60
CA GLU A 181 -0.51 11.16 6.34
C GLU A 181 -2.03 11.27 6.50
N LEU A 182 -2.81 10.78 5.52
CA LEU A 182 -4.28 10.75 5.58
C LEU A 182 -4.82 9.78 6.62
N MET A 183 -4.16 8.63 6.79
CA MET A 183 -4.45 7.68 7.86
C MET A 183 -4.08 8.24 9.25
N GLY A 184 -3.50 9.46 9.29
CA GLY A 184 -3.04 10.12 10.48
C GLY A 184 -1.64 9.63 10.84
N SER A 185 -0.66 10.53 10.78
CA SER A 185 0.72 10.37 11.29
C SER A 185 0.80 10.14 12.82
N ASN A 186 -0.21 9.56 13.44
CA ASN A 186 -0.10 8.80 14.67
C ASN A 186 -0.62 7.40 14.38
N VAL A 187 0.16 6.64 13.61
CA VAL A 187 0.01 5.20 13.73
C VAL A 187 0.54 4.84 15.12
N SER A 188 -0.32 4.98 16.14
CA SER A 188 -0.02 4.54 17.52
C SER A 188 0.26 3.03 17.58
N SER A 189 -0.01 2.33 16.47
CA SER A 189 0.14 0.89 16.32
C SER A 189 0.78 0.56 14.97
N LEU A 190 2.09 0.31 14.93
CA LEU A 190 2.71 -0.24 13.73
C LEU A 190 2.23 -1.69 13.54
N TYR A 191 1.44 -1.93 12.49
CA TYR A 191 1.00 -3.28 12.16
C TYR A 191 2.07 -4.03 11.38
N GLY A 192 2.40 -5.24 11.83
CA GLY A 192 3.24 -6.18 11.08
C GLY A 192 2.40 -6.96 10.08
N TYR A 193 2.91 -7.15 8.86
CA TYR A 193 2.23 -7.91 7.80
C TYR A 193 2.51 -9.43 7.85
N ALA A 194 3.22 -9.89 8.87
CA ALA A 194 3.62 -11.29 9.00
C ALA A 194 2.57 -12.06 9.78
N ASP A 195 2.20 -13.21 9.25
CA ASP A 195 1.37 -14.18 9.96
C ASP A 195 2.21 -14.86 11.05
N LEU A 196 1.83 -14.60 12.30
CA LEU A 196 2.52 -15.10 13.48
C LEU A 196 1.83 -16.33 14.10
N ALA A 197 0.81 -16.90 13.46
CA ALA A 197 0.19 -18.12 13.98
C ALA A 197 1.14 -19.32 13.80
N PRO A 198 1.41 -20.09 14.88
CA PRO A 198 2.26 -21.27 14.80
C PRO A 198 1.73 -22.31 13.83
N ARG A 199 2.64 -23.00 13.14
CA ARG A 199 2.28 -24.19 12.37
C ARG A 199 1.63 -25.23 13.27
N LEU A 200 0.59 -25.87 12.75
CA LEU A 200 -0.09 -26.96 13.41
C LEU A 200 0.87 -28.13 13.65
N THR A 201 0.86 -28.68 14.85
CA THR A 201 1.60 -29.88 15.25
C THR A 201 0.65 -31.00 15.64
N LEU A 202 1.12 -32.25 15.57
CA LEU A 202 0.32 -33.42 15.97
C LEU A 202 -0.09 -33.38 17.45
N ALA A 203 0.67 -32.68 18.30
CA ALA A 203 0.43 -32.59 19.73
C ALA A 203 -0.55 -31.48 20.11
N ASP A 204 -0.98 -30.64 19.16
CA ASP A 204 -1.84 -29.51 19.45
C ASP A 204 -3.22 -29.99 19.94
N ALA A 205 -3.67 -29.40 21.04
CA ALA A 205 -4.96 -29.70 21.63
C ALA A 205 -6.09 -29.05 20.82
N LEU A 206 -7.10 -29.84 20.47
CA LEU A 206 -8.22 -29.36 19.65
C LEU A 206 -9.08 -28.30 20.36
N SER A 207 -8.96 -28.15 21.68
CA SER A 207 -9.64 -27.08 22.41
C SER A 207 -9.13 -25.67 22.08
N GLY A 208 -7.91 -25.55 21.56
CA GLY A 208 -7.26 -24.26 21.26
C GLY A 208 -7.21 -23.90 19.77
N ILE A 209 -7.65 -24.79 18.89
CA ILE A 209 -7.59 -24.59 17.44
C ILE A 209 -8.64 -23.59 16.96
N GLY A 210 -8.50 -23.13 15.72
CA GLY A 210 -9.41 -22.14 15.12
C GLY A 210 -9.31 -20.79 15.82
N TYR A 211 -8.09 -20.33 16.12
CA TYR A 211 -7.83 -19.06 16.80
C TYR A 211 -8.54 -18.91 18.16
N GLY A 212 -8.77 -20.03 18.87
CA GLY A 212 -9.44 -20.05 20.16
C GLY A 212 -10.98 -20.09 20.08
N ALA A 213 -11.57 -20.16 18.88
CA ALA A 213 -12.98 -20.52 18.73
C ALA A 213 -13.26 -21.94 19.27
N GLY A 214 -12.23 -22.79 19.24
CA GLY A 214 -12.29 -24.17 19.69
C GLY A 214 -13.03 -25.05 18.68
N TRP A 215 -12.89 -26.36 18.87
CA TRP A 215 -13.55 -27.34 18.04
C TRP A 215 -14.79 -27.93 18.70
N GLN A 216 -15.70 -28.47 17.90
CA GLN A 216 -16.90 -29.17 18.38
C GLN A 216 -16.76 -30.69 18.18
N PRO A 217 -16.59 -31.49 19.25
CA PRO A 217 -16.53 -32.95 19.13
C PRO A 217 -17.85 -33.52 18.61
N GLY A 218 -17.77 -34.47 17.67
CA GLY A 218 -18.97 -35.06 17.08
C GLY A 218 -18.69 -35.98 15.92
N ILE A 219 -19.73 -36.25 15.12
CA ILE A 219 -19.69 -37.15 13.97
C ILE A 219 -19.60 -36.31 12.71
N ILE A 220 -18.78 -36.77 11.76
CA ILE A 220 -18.73 -36.23 10.40
C ILE A 220 -19.22 -37.26 9.39
N ASN A 221 -19.74 -36.77 8.27
CA ASN A 221 -20.08 -37.59 7.11
C ASN A 221 -19.04 -37.37 6.03
N TRP A 222 -18.63 -38.45 5.37
CA TRP A 222 -17.86 -38.34 4.14
C TRP A 222 -18.42 -39.27 3.06
N THR A 223 -18.19 -38.95 1.81
CA THR A 223 -18.67 -39.72 0.66
C THR A 223 -17.57 -39.79 -0.39
N ASP A 224 -17.29 -40.99 -0.88
CA ASP A 224 -16.31 -41.28 -1.93
C ASP A 224 -16.98 -41.40 -3.31
N SER A 225 -16.21 -41.89 -4.29
CA SER A 225 -16.69 -42.16 -5.63
C SER A 225 -17.83 -43.19 -5.73
N VAL A 226 -18.12 -43.97 -4.67
CA VAL A 226 -19.23 -44.92 -4.58
C VAL A 226 -20.54 -44.23 -4.21
N GLY A 227 -20.48 -43.00 -3.66
CA GLY A 227 -21.65 -42.16 -3.42
C GLY A 227 -22.49 -42.54 -2.19
N VAL A 228 -21.98 -43.43 -1.33
CA VAL A 228 -22.62 -43.79 -0.06
C VAL A 228 -21.98 -42.99 1.06
N PRO A 229 -22.74 -42.19 1.84
CA PRO A 229 -22.19 -41.48 2.97
C PRO A 229 -21.77 -42.46 4.08
N LEU A 230 -20.53 -42.33 4.54
CA LEU A 230 -19.96 -43.02 5.69
C LEU A 230 -19.84 -42.03 6.86
N GLU A 231 -20.14 -42.51 8.05
CA GLU A 231 -20.04 -41.74 9.29
C GLU A 231 -18.72 -42.05 10.01
N VAL A 232 -18.08 -41.02 10.56
CA VAL A 232 -16.87 -41.14 11.38
C VAL A 232 -17.10 -40.36 12.67
N ASP A 233 -16.98 -41.04 13.80
CA ASP A 233 -17.10 -40.44 15.13
C ASP A 233 -15.74 -39.91 15.59
N LEU A 234 -15.62 -38.58 15.66
CA LEU A 234 -14.43 -37.89 16.14
C LEU A 234 -14.56 -37.50 17.63
N SER A 235 -15.69 -37.75 18.29
CA SER A 235 -15.97 -37.23 19.64
C SER A 235 -14.95 -37.59 20.72
N GLY A 236 -14.15 -38.66 20.50
CA GLY A 236 -13.06 -39.08 21.37
C GLY A 236 -11.70 -38.40 21.13
N ALA A 237 -11.58 -37.54 20.11
CA ALA A 237 -10.32 -36.89 19.77
C ALA A 237 -9.97 -35.77 20.76
N GLY A 238 -8.73 -35.74 21.27
CA GLY A 238 -8.23 -34.66 22.11
C GLY A 238 -7.21 -33.77 21.40
N THR A 239 -6.50 -34.34 20.43
CA THR A 239 -5.38 -33.73 19.71
C THR A 239 -5.52 -33.87 18.20
N VAL A 240 -4.73 -33.11 17.45
CA VAL A 240 -4.61 -33.23 15.99
C VAL A 240 -4.21 -34.65 15.57
N SER A 241 -3.32 -35.31 16.32
CA SER A 241 -2.95 -36.71 16.08
C SER A 241 -4.15 -37.65 16.13
N ASP A 242 -5.03 -37.47 17.12
CA ASP A 242 -6.20 -38.35 17.30
C ASP A 242 -7.16 -38.23 16.11
N VAL A 243 -7.39 -37.00 15.61
CA VAL A 243 -8.25 -36.76 14.43
C VAL A 243 -7.66 -37.46 13.21
N ILE A 244 -6.36 -37.28 12.97
CA ILE A 244 -5.67 -37.90 11.83
C ILE A 244 -5.75 -39.44 11.92
N ASP A 245 -5.51 -40.00 13.10
CA ASP A 245 -5.55 -41.45 13.30
C ASP A 245 -6.96 -42.01 13.09
N ILE A 246 -8.01 -41.33 13.57
CA ILE A 246 -9.40 -41.75 13.39
C ILE A 246 -9.80 -41.68 11.91
N LEU A 247 -9.45 -40.60 11.20
CA LEU A 247 -9.74 -40.46 9.77
C LEU A 247 -8.99 -41.52 8.94
N ASN A 248 -7.73 -41.79 9.28
CA ASN A 248 -6.93 -42.82 8.63
C ASN A 248 -7.49 -44.22 8.87
N ALA A 249 -7.96 -44.50 10.09
CA ALA A 249 -8.63 -45.76 10.42
C ALA A 249 -9.98 -45.92 9.69
N ALA A 250 -10.64 -44.81 9.36
CA ALA A 250 -11.88 -44.79 8.56
C ALA A 250 -11.65 -45.02 7.05
N GLY A 251 -10.40 -45.14 6.59
CA GLY A 251 -10.06 -45.42 5.20
C GLY A 251 -9.68 -44.21 4.35
N LEU A 252 -9.58 -43.03 4.97
CA LEU A 252 -9.05 -41.82 4.34
C LEU A 252 -7.53 -41.74 4.55
N ASN A 253 -6.88 -40.79 3.89
CA ASN A 253 -5.51 -40.40 4.16
C ASN A 253 -5.49 -38.93 4.62
N ALA A 254 -5.54 -38.75 5.94
CA ALA A 254 -5.45 -37.47 6.63
C ALA A 254 -4.01 -37.14 7.02
N ALA A 255 -3.61 -35.89 6.85
CA ALA A 255 -2.32 -35.35 7.27
C ALA A 255 -2.44 -33.84 7.55
N ILE A 256 -1.43 -33.27 8.21
CA ILE A 256 -1.29 -31.82 8.29
C ILE A 256 -0.92 -31.29 6.89
N SER A 257 -1.52 -30.17 6.50
CA SER A 257 -1.25 -29.52 5.23
C SER A 257 0.22 -29.10 5.09
N ALA A 258 0.72 -29.00 3.86
CA ALA A 258 2.13 -28.71 3.60
C ALA A 258 2.58 -27.34 4.17
N ASP A 259 1.67 -26.37 4.18
CA ASP A 259 1.84 -25.04 4.79
C ASP A 259 1.68 -25.06 6.33
N GLY A 260 1.10 -26.11 6.90
CA GLY A 260 0.89 -26.25 8.34
C GLY A 260 -0.29 -25.44 8.90
N SER A 261 -1.17 -24.92 8.05
CA SER A 261 -2.34 -24.12 8.44
C SER A 261 -3.54 -24.99 8.85
N GLY A 262 -3.66 -26.19 8.28
CA GLY A 262 -4.83 -27.05 8.52
C GLY A 262 -4.59 -28.52 8.21
N LEU A 263 -5.67 -29.23 7.88
CA LEU A 263 -5.65 -30.66 7.59
C LEU A 263 -5.94 -30.93 6.13
N THR A 264 -5.18 -31.83 5.52
CA THR A 264 -5.47 -32.39 4.20
C THR A 264 -6.06 -33.78 4.36
N VAL A 265 -7.16 -34.06 3.67
CA VAL A 265 -7.81 -35.37 3.67
C VAL A 265 -7.95 -35.84 2.23
N THR A 266 -7.39 -37.00 1.92
CA THR A 266 -7.39 -37.59 0.59
C THR A 266 -8.05 -38.97 0.60
N ASP A 267 -8.93 -39.25 -0.34
CA ASP A 267 -9.43 -40.59 -0.61
C ASP A 267 -8.38 -41.38 -1.43
N PRO A 268 -7.81 -42.47 -0.89
CA PRO A 268 -6.84 -43.29 -1.62
C PRO A 268 -7.43 -43.98 -2.85
N GLY A 269 -8.76 -44.13 -2.94
CA GLY A 269 -9.46 -44.73 -4.09
C GLY A 269 -9.48 -43.84 -5.33
N GLY A 270 -9.32 -42.52 -5.15
CA GLY A 270 -9.43 -41.51 -6.20
C GLY A 270 -10.88 -41.29 -6.68
N GLY A 271 -11.17 -40.07 -7.12
CA GLY A 271 -12.51 -39.64 -7.52
C GLY A 271 -13.08 -38.60 -6.54
N PRO A 272 -14.37 -38.24 -6.64
CA PRO A 272 -14.92 -37.16 -5.84
C PRO A 272 -14.98 -37.53 -4.35
N LEU A 273 -14.50 -36.63 -3.50
CA LEU A 273 -14.61 -36.70 -2.05
C LEU A 273 -15.49 -35.55 -1.55
N THR A 274 -16.50 -35.86 -0.76
CA THR A 274 -17.30 -34.87 -0.04
C THR A 274 -17.16 -35.12 1.45
N ILE A 275 -16.90 -34.08 2.23
CA ILE A 275 -16.93 -34.11 3.70
C ILE A 275 -17.95 -33.06 4.16
N SER A 276 -18.84 -33.44 5.07
CA SER A 276 -19.92 -32.59 5.57
C SER A 276 -20.33 -32.98 6.98
N ASP A 277 -20.88 -32.05 7.74
CA ASP A 277 -21.52 -32.36 9.01
C ASP A 277 -22.94 -32.93 8.83
N PRO A 278 -23.39 -33.83 9.74
CA PRO A 278 -24.79 -34.19 9.85
C PRO A 278 -25.63 -32.97 10.29
N ALA A 279 -26.96 -33.04 10.12
CA ALA A 279 -27.84 -31.92 10.45
C ALA A 279 -27.70 -31.47 11.92
N GLY A 280 -27.20 -30.25 12.13
CA GLY A 280 -26.96 -29.66 13.45
C GLY A 280 -25.60 -30.00 14.08
N GLY A 281 -24.69 -30.64 13.35
CA GLY A 281 -23.29 -30.78 13.72
C GLY A 281 -22.43 -29.68 13.09
N ASP A 282 -21.31 -29.35 13.76
CA ASP A 282 -20.31 -28.36 13.31
C ASP A 282 -18.88 -28.94 13.44
N THR A 283 -18.72 -30.27 13.51
CA THR A 283 -17.44 -30.93 13.75
C THR A 283 -16.50 -30.81 12.56
N ALA A 284 -16.95 -31.15 11.36
CA ALA A 284 -16.16 -30.98 10.15
C ALA A 284 -15.92 -29.49 9.87
N LEU A 285 -16.90 -28.63 10.15
CA LEU A 285 -16.78 -27.18 9.98
C LEU A 285 -15.70 -26.60 10.88
N SER A 286 -15.70 -26.96 12.17
CA SER A 286 -14.71 -26.47 13.14
C SER A 286 -13.29 -27.00 12.90
N LEU A 287 -13.15 -28.14 12.20
CA LEU A 287 -11.87 -28.66 11.72
C LEU A 287 -11.47 -28.09 10.34
N GLY A 288 -12.30 -27.24 9.74
CA GLY A 288 -12.05 -26.67 8.43
C GLY A 288 -12.20 -27.65 7.27
N LEU A 289 -12.80 -28.82 7.47
CA LEU A 289 -12.80 -29.94 6.53
C LEU A 289 -14.06 -30.01 5.64
N VAL A 290 -15.06 -29.15 5.86
CA VAL A 290 -16.28 -29.15 5.05
C VAL A 290 -15.95 -28.76 3.61
N GLY A 291 -16.28 -29.63 2.66
CA GLY A 291 -15.98 -29.35 1.26
C GLY A 291 -16.29 -30.50 0.33
N THR A 292 -16.18 -30.23 -0.97
CA THR A 292 -16.27 -31.22 -2.03
C THR A 292 -15.11 -31.02 -2.99
N SER A 293 -14.39 -32.10 -3.29
CA SER A 293 -13.28 -32.13 -4.23
C SER A 293 -13.56 -33.16 -5.31
N ALA A 294 -13.40 -32.78 -6.58
CA ALA A 294 -13.53 -33.72 -7.70
C ALA A 294 -12.31 -34.66 -7.84
N GLU A 295 -11.16 -34.25 -7.29
CA GLU A 295 -9.89 -34.97 -7.36
C GLU A 295 -9.66 -35.89 -6.15
N GLY A 296 -10.57 -35.87 -5.18
CA GLY A 296 -10.52 -36.75 -4.01
C GLY A 296 -9.63 -36.25 -2.89
N SER A 297 -9.14 -35.00 -2.99
CA SER A 297 -8.32 -34.37 -1.95
C SER A 297 -8.93 -33.04 -1.53
N ILE A 298 -9.18 -32.89 -0.23
CA ILE A 298 -9.64 -31.66 0.41
C ILE A 298 -8.49 -31.09 1.22
N VAL A 299 -8.18 -29.82 0.99
CA VAL A 299 -7.32 -29.02 1.87
C VAL A 299 -8.25 -28.19 2.74
N GLY A 300 -8.20 -28.42 4.05
CA GLY A 300 -9.04 -27.73 5.01
C GLY A 300 -8.65 -26.27 5.19
N SER A 301 -9.56 -25.48 5.78
CA SER A 301 -9.28 -24.10 6.16
C SER A 301 -8.24 -24.02 7.28
N ASP A 302 -7.72 -22.81 7.48
CA ASP A 302 -6.79 -22.54 8.58
C ASP A 302 -7.47 -22.75 9.93
N ILE A 303 -6.86 -23.58 10.77
CA ILE A 303 -7.33 -23.93 12.11
C ILE A 303 -6.22 -23.76 13.14
N ARG A 304 -5.17 -22.97 12.85
CA ARG A 304 -4.08 -22.77 13.81
C ARG A 304 -4.55 -22.16 15.13
N VAL A 305 -3.71 -22.33 16.14
CA VAL A 305 -3.93 -21.74 17.47
C VAL A 305 -3.59 -20.25 17.39
N SER A 306 -4.33 -19.42 18.14
CA SER A 306 -4.03 -17.99 18.23
C SER A 306 -2.63 -17.78 18.82
N PRO A 307 -1.80 -16.90 18.23
CA PRO A 307 -0.49 -16.59 18.79
C PRO A 307 -0.66 -15.92 20.16
N ASP A 308 0.15 -16.34 21.14
CA ASP A 308 0.19 -15.76 22.48
C ASP A 308 1.64 -15.53 22.91
N TRP A 309 1.89 -14.38 23.54
CA TRP A 309 3.16 -14.02 24.16
C TRP A 309 3.58 -15.01 25.25
N THR A 310 2.61 -15.64 25.93
CA THR A 310 2.86 -16.49 27.10
C THR A 310 3.13 -17.96 26.77
N VAL A 311 2.89 -18.40 25.54
CA VAL A 311 3.10 -19.79 25.15
C VAL A 311 4.57 -19.97 24.78
N ASN A 312 5.34 -20.57 25.71
CA ASN A 312 6.77 -20.90 25.61
C ASN A 312 7.19 -21.76 24.38
N LEU A 313 6.33 -21.95 23.36
CA LEU A 313 6.50 -22.96 22.31
C LEU A 313 6.40 -22.41 20.88
N THR A 314 6.08 -21.12 20.67
CA THR A 314 6.20 -20.51 19.33
C THR A 314 7.66 -20.12 19.11
N GLU A 315 8.50 -21.13 18.86
CA GLU A 315 9.81 -20.88 18.26
C GLU A 315 9.58 -20.12 16.94
N ILE A 316 10.40 -19.12 16.66
CA ILE A 316 10.27 -18.34 15.42
C ILE A 316 10.40 -19.25 14.19
N GLU A 317 11.13 -20.37 14.30
CA GLU A 317 11.22 -21.41 13.28
C GLU A 317 9.91 -22.19 13.05
N SER A 318 9.01 -22.21 14.04
CA SER A 318 7.69 -22.85 13.97
C SER A 318 6.64 -21.98 13.27
N LEU A 319 6.96 -20.74 12.95
CA LEU A 319 6.07 -19.81 12.25
C LEU A 319 6.01 -20.12 10.75
N VAL A 320 4.92 -19.74 10.10
CA VAL A 320 4.75 -19.95 8.65
C VAL A 320 5.60 -18.93 7.91
N GLY A 321 6.66 -19.42 7.28
CA GLY A 321 7.66 -18.59 6.59
C GLY A 321 8.81 -18.20 7.52
N SER A 322 10.03 -18.21 7.00
CA SER A 322 11.18 -17.74 7.77
C SER A 322 11.00 -16.25 8.04
N LEU A 323 10.91 -15.84 9.30
CA LEU A 323 11.03 -14.43 9.67
C LEU A 323 12.51 -14.05 9.62
N PRO A 324 12.94 -13.21 8.65
CA PRO A 324 14.31 -12.75 8.61
C PRO A 324 14.53 -11.79 9.78
N LEU A 325 15.12 -12.30 10.86
CA LEU A 325 15.50 -11.49 12.01
C LEU A 325 16.70 -10.61 11.67
N GLY A 326 16.70 -9.39 12.21
CA GLY A 326 17.71 -8.38 11.93
C GLY A 326 17.50 -7.16 12.80
N SER A 327 17.96 -6.00 12.32
CA SER A 327 17.77 -4.73 13.02
C SER A 327 16.56 -3.97 12.48
N LEU A 328 15.67 -3.54 13.37
CA LEU A 328 14.59 -2.60 13.08
C LEU A 328 15.07 -1.18 13.39
N GLU A 329 14.96 -0.25 12.43
CA GLU A 329 15.16 1.16 12.69
C GLU A 329 13.82 1.86 12.91
N LEU A 330 13.64 2.47 14.08
CA LEU A 330 12.49 3.28 14.43
C LEU A 330 12.93 4.74 14.58
N SER A 331 12.12 5.67 14.11
CA SER A 331 12.32 7.10 14.38
C SER A 331 11.06 7.67 15.00
N ILE A 332 11.16 8.13 16.24
CA ILE A 332 10.04 8.70 17.00
C ILE A 332 10.44 10.10 17.46
N ASP A 333 9.65 11.10 17.09
CA ASP A 333 9.89 12.51 17.40
C ASP A 333 11.32 12.98 17.08
N GLY A 334 11.91 12.46 16.00
CA GLY A 334 13.28 12.78 15.56
C GLY A 334 14.40 12.01 16.28
N THR A 335 14.06 11.08 17.18
CA THR A 335 15.01 10.16 17.81
C THR A 335 15.00 8.84 17.06
N ALA A 336 16.11 8.54 16.37
CA ALA A 336 16.32 7.25 15.72
C ALA A 336 16.84 6.21 16.72
N ILE A 337 16.25 5.01 16.70
CA ILE A 337 16.59 3.86 17.52
C ILE A 337 16.79 2.67 16.59
N SER A 338 17.88 1.94 16.80
CA SER A 338 18.08 0.64 16.18
C SER A 338 17.79 -0.43 17.22
N ILE A 339 16.86 -1.33 16.92
CA ILE A 339 16.45 -2.46 17.74
C ILE A 339 17.00 -3.71 17.08
N ASP A 340 17.91 -4.42 17.75
CA ASP A 340 18.43 -5.69 17.27
C ASP A 340 17.50 -6.83 17.71
N LEU A 341 16.88 -7.50 16.74
CA LEU A 341 15.99 -8.64 16.94
C LEU A 341 16.65 -9.97 16.52
N SER A 342 17.93 -9.93 16.10
CA SER A 342 18.63 -11.11 15.56
C SER A 342 18.87 -12.22 16.58
N GLY A 343 18.82 -11.90 17.88
CA GLY A 343 18.98 -12.84 18.99
C GLY A 343 17.69 -13.51 19.46
N ALA A 344 16.52 -13.08 18.96
CA ALA A 344 15.24 -13.61 19.40
C ALA A 344 15.03 -15.05 18.90
N VAL A 345 14.57 -15.94 19.78
CA VAL A 345 14.24 -17.34 19.45
C VAL A 345 12.74 -17.58 19.51
N THR A 346 12.04 -16.85 20.37
CA THR A 346 10.59 -16.93 20.57
C THR A 346 9.90 -15.60 20.31
N LEU A 347 8.58 -15.61 20.10
CA LEU A 347 7.79 -14.37 20.04
C LEU A 347 7.94 -13.52 21.32
N ASN A 348 8.08 -14.16 22.48
CA ASN A 348 8.31 -13.45 23.73
C ASN A 348 9.68 -12.75 23.76
N ASP A 349 10.72 -13.35 23.17
CA ASP A 349 12.03 -12.69 23.05
C ASP A 349 11.93 -11.44 22.17
N LEU A 350 11.23 -11.52 21.03
CA LEU A 350 10.96 -10.36 20.16
C LEU A 350 10.31 -9.21 20.92
N LYS A 351 9.29 -9.51 21.73
CA LYS A 351 8.61 -8.51 22.56
C LYS A 351 9.56 -7.89 23.58
N ASN A 352 10.29 -8.72 24.31
CA ASN A 352 11.18 -8.25 25.37
C ASN A 352 12.33 -7.40 24.81
N ASP A 353 12.93 -7.82 23.70
CA ASP A 353 14.01 -7.09 23.03
C ASP A 353 13.53 -5.73 22.52
N PHE A 354 12.31 -5.69 21.94
CA PHE A 354 11.67 -4.45 21.52
C PHE A 354 11.39 -3.50 22.69
N GLU A 355 10.67 -3.98 23.71
CA GLU A 355 10.29 -3.15 24.87
C GLU A 355 11.51 -2.67 25.65
N ALA A 356 12.56 -3.49 25.76
CA ALA A 356 13.83 -3.12 26.37
C ALA A 356 14.56 -2.03 25.58
N ALA A 357 14.61 -2.13 24.24
CA ALA A 357 15.25 -1.13 23.40
C ALA A 357 14.52 0.22 23.43
N VAL A 358 13.18 0.21 23.43
CA VAL A 358 12.35 1.42 23.58
C VAL A 358 12.57 2.07 24.94
N ALA A 359 12.60 1.27 26.02
CA ALA A 359 12.85 1.78 27.37
C ALA A 359 14.27 2.37 27.51
N ALA A 360 15.28 1.74 26.91
CA ALA A 360 16.66 2.22 26.93
C ALA A 360 16.84 3.58 26.23
N ALA A 361 16.00 3.87 25.22
CA ALA A 361 16.00 5.13 24.49
C ALA A 361 15.28 6.28 25.22
N GLY A 362 14.62 6.00 26.36
CA GLY A 362 13.89 7.03 27.14
C GLY A 362 12.62 7.54 26.46
N LEU A 363 12.08 6.77 25.53
CA LEU A 363 10.81 7.06 24.86
C LEU A 363 9.60 6.70 25.74
N PRO A 364 8.41 7.26 25.46
CA PRO A 364 7.18 6.75 26.04
C PRO A 364 7.03 5.24 25.80
N PRO A 365 6.41 4.48 26.72
CA PRO A 365 6.29 3.04 26.59
C PRO A 365 5.49 2.70 25.34
N LEU A 366 6.13 1.96 24.43
CA LEU A 366 5.49 1.31 23.29
C LEU A 366 5.32 -0.15 23.65
N THR A 367 4.11 -0.64 23.49
CA THR A 367 3.78 -2.05 23.73
C THR A 367 3.59 -2.76 22.40
N MET A 368 4.21 -3.93 22.27
CA MET A 368 3.94 -4.81 21.14
C MET A 368 2.70 -5.65 21.46
N GLU A 369 1.73 -5.63 20.56
CA GLU A 369 0.52 -6.45 20.64
C GLU A 369 0.47 -7.43 19.47
N LEU A 370 -0.02 -8.64 19.71
CA LEU A 370 -0.32 -9.59 18.64
C LEU A 370 -1.68 -9.19 18.08
N GLY A 371 -1.69 -8.71 16.84
CA GLY A 371 -2.93 -8.49 16.10
C GLY A 371 -3.58 -9.84 15.77
N GLY A 372 -4.84 -10.00 16.16
CA GLY A 372 -5.64 -11.14 15.71
C GLY A 372 -6.27 -10.82 14.36
N ASN A 373 -6.15 -11.75 13.41
CA ASN A 373 -7.00 -11.77 12.23
C ASN A 373 -8.37 -12.30 12.69
N THR A 374 -9.24 -11.41 13.17
CA THR A 374 -10.65 -11.73 13.46
C THR A 374 -11.57 -11.01 12.51
#